data_AF-A0A7K0MZG1-F1
#
_entry.id   AF-A0A7K0MZG1-F1
#
_cell.length_a   1.000
_cell.length_b   1.000
_cell.length_c   1.000
_cell.angle_alpha   90.00
_cell.angle_beta   90.00
_cell.angle_gamma   90.00
#
_symmetry.space_group_name_H-M   'P 1'
#
loop_
_entity.id
_entity.type
_entity.pdbx_description
1 polymer ?
#
loop_
_entity_poly.entity_id
_entity_poly.type
_entity_poly.pdbx_seq_one_letter_code
_entity_poly.pdbx_strand_id
1 'polypeptide(L)'
;MIRTVDLRGRSLSKFEYQSALPRASMDVAQAMELIQPILHRVKNGNESDLLALAQEFDGVLPSSIRVPQSALDSALAQLDPKIRTALEVSAARITKVHN
;
A
#
# COMPACT_ATOMS: atom_id res chain seq x y z
N MET A 1 8.63 21.42 -11.67
CA MET A 1 8.68 21.82 -13.10
C MET A 1 8.49 20.55 -13.93
N ILE A 2 7.50 20.50 -14.83
CA ILE A 2 7.23 19.31 -15.66
C ILE A 2 8.14 19.35 -16.90
N ARG A 3 8.80 18.23 -17.23
CA ARG A 3 9.67 18.08 -18.40
C ARG A 3 8.89 17.45 -19.56
N THR A 4 8.84 18.12 -20.71
CA THR A 4 8.29 17.55 -21.95
C THR A 4 9.38 16.79 -22.71
N VAL A 5 9.09 15.55 -23.11
CA VAL A 5 9.99 14.71 -23.92
C VAL A 5 9.29 14.33 -25.21
N ASP A 6 9.78 14.82 -26.36
CA ASP A 6 9.24 14.46 -27.68
C ASP A 6 9.95 13.22 -28.25
N LEU A 7 9.18 12.17 -28.48
CA LEU A 7 9.65 10.89 -29.02
C LEU A 7 9.15 10.64 -30.45
N ARG A 8 8.38 11.55 -31.04
CA ARG A 8 7.78 11.37 -32.38
C ARG A 8 8.86 11.32 -33.45
N GLY A 9 8.70 10.42 -34.42
CA GLY A 9 9.63 10.27 -35.55
C GLY A 9 11.01 9.69 -35.18
N ARG A 10 11.21 9.27 -33.93
CA ARG A 10 12.49 8.71 -33.46
C ARG A 10 12.39 7.19 -33.34
N SER A 11 13.34 6.47 -33.94
CA SER A 11 13.56 5.05 -33.70
C SER A 11 14.71 4.90 -32.71
N LEU A 12 14.38 4.73 -31.43
CA LEU A 12 15.36 4.61 -30.35
C LEU A 12 15.60 3.15 -29.98
N SER A 13 16.81 2.84 -29.59
CA SER A 13 17.14 1.60 -28.89
C SER A 13 16.50 1.56 -27.50
N LYS A 14 16.43 0.36 -26.91
CA LYS A 14 15.93 0.16 -25.53
C LYS A 14 16.66 1.04 -24.51
N PHE A 15 17.98 1.19 -24.66
CA PHE A 15 18.80 2.02 -23.79
C PHE A 15 18.40 3.51 -23.89
N GLU A 16 18.25 4.02 -25.10
CA GLU A 16 17.87 5.42 -25.33
C GLU A 16 16.48 5.76 -24.79
N TYR A 17 15.52 4.82 -24.85
CA TYR A 17 14.23 4.99 -24.18
C TYR A 17 14.36 5.07 -22.66
N GLN A 18 15.18 4.20 -22.05
CA GLN A 18 15.41 4.22 -20.60
C GLN A 18 16.11 5.49 -20.15
N SER A 19 17.04 6.02 -20.93
CA SER A 19 17.70 7.30 -20.66
C SER A 19 16.76 8.49 -20.84
N ALA A 20 15.86 8.46 -21.83
CA ALA A 20 14.90 9.53 -22.08
C ALA A 20 13.81 9.60 -21.01
N LEU A 21 13.37 8.43 -20.53
CA LEU A 21 12.32 8.25 -19.52
C LEU A 21 12.87 7.47 -18.31
N PRO A 22 13.80 8.07 -17.54
CA PRO A 22 14.37 7.40 -16.40
C PRO A 22 13.29 7.16 -15.35
N ARG A 23 13.17 5.91 -14.89
CA ARG A 23 12.43 5.63 -13.66
C ARG A 23 13.26 6.14 -12.50
N ALA A 24 12.60 6.65 -11.47
CA ALA A 24 13.28 6.93 -10.21
C ALA A 24 13.98 5.66 -9.74
N SER A 25 15.26 5.76 -9.40
CA SER A 25 15.97 4.68 -8.72
C SER A 25 15.34 4.52 -7.33
N MET A 26 14.72 3.37 -7.08
CA MET A 26 14.32 2.97 -5.74
C MET A 26 15.49 2.20 -5.13
N ASP A 27 16.06 2.71 -4.04
CA ASP A 27 17.10 2.00 -3.30
C ASP A 27 16.47 0.96 -2.39
N VAL A 28 16.09 -0.17 -2.99
CA VAL A 28 15.51 -1.31 -2.29
C VAL A 28 16.52 -1.87 -1.28
N ALA A 29 17.82 -1.83 -1.57
CA ALA A 29 18.85 -2.37 -0.68
C ALA A 29 18.90 -1.59 0.64
N GLN A 30 18.94 -0.25 0.56
CA GLN A 30 18.89 0.60 1.75
C GLN A 30 17.58 0.41 2.55
N ALA A 31 16.43 0.32 1.87
CA ALA A 31 15.16 0.08 2.54
C ALA A 31 15.17 -1.28 3.27
N MET A 32 15.78 -2.31 2.67
CA MET A 32 15.90 -3.62 3.30
C MET A 32 16.75 -3.59 4.57
N GLU A 33 17.87 -2.84 4.60
CA GLU A 33 18.69 -2.70 5.81
C GLU A 33 17.87 -2.19 7.02
N LEU A 34 16.96 -1.24 6.78
CA LEU A 34 16.07 -0.69 7.81
C LEU A 34 14.95 -1.67 8.22
N ILE A 35 14.47 -2.50 7.30
CA ILE A 35 13.33 -3.41 7.53
C ILE A 35 13.76 -4.73 8.18
N GLN A 36 15.00 -5.21 7.94
CA GLN A 36 15.50 -6.49 8.47
C GLN A 36 15.27 -6.66 9.99
N PRO A 37 15.56 -5.66 10.85
CA PRO A 37 15.29 -5.79 12.29
C PRO A 37 13.80 -5.99 12.62
N ILE A 38 12.90 -5.31 11.91
CA ILE A 38 11.46 -5.43 12.09
C ILE A 38 11.01 -6.85 11.73
N LEU A 39 11.46 -7.36 10.58
CA LEU A 39 11.15 -8.74 10.15
C LEU A 39 11.66 -9.78 11.16
N HIS A 40 12.88 -9.59 11.67
CA HIS A 40 13.45 -10.49 12.68
C HIS A 40 12.63 -10.46 13.98
N ARG A 41 12.20 -9.27 14.43
CA ARG A 41 11.35 -9.10 15.61
C ARG A 41 9.98 -9.78 15.43
N VAL A 42 9.34 -9.58 14.28
CA VAL A 42 8.03 -10.21 13.98
C VAL A 42 8.15 -11.73 13.88
N LYS A 43 9.17 -12.25 13.20
CA LYS A 43 9.36 -13.69 12.99
C LYS A 43 9.60 -14.46 14.29
N ASN A 44 10.37 -13.88 15.22
CA ASN A 44 10.79 -14.55 16.45
C ASN A 44 10.01 -14.08 17.69
N GLY A 45 9.15 -13.08 17.54
CA GLY A 45 8.38 -12.48 18.62
C GLY A 45 6.99 -13.08 18.79
N ASN A 46 6.15 -12.35 19.53
CA ASN A 46 4.75 -12.70 19.78
C ASN A 46 3.84 -11.48 19.61
N GLU A 47 2.56 -11.60 19.99
CA GLU A 47 1.57 -10.53 19.85
C GLU A 47 1.98 -9.23 20.55
N SER A 48 2.65 -9.30 21.70
CA SER A 48 3.11 -8.09 22.41
C SER A 48 4.17 -7.31 21.63
N ASP A 49 5.00 -8.00 20.83
CA ASP A 49 5.96 -7.34 19.93
C ASP A 49 5.24 -6.58 18.82
N LEU A 50 4.15 -7.13 18.28
CA LEU A 50 3.33 -6.46 17.27
C LEU A 50 2.65 -5.21 17.84
N LEU A 51 2.11 -5.30 19.06
CA LEU A 51 1.50 -4.17 19.75
C LEU A 51 2.53 -3.07 20.05
N ALA A 52 3.75 -3.44 20.44
CA ALA A 52 4.82 -2.49 20.65
C ALA A 52 5.28 -1.83 19.34
N LEU A 53 5.31 -2.56 18.22
CA LEU A 53 5.57 -1.99 16.90
C LEU A 53 4.47 -0.98 16.48
N ALA A 54 3.19 -1.28 16.76
CA ALA A 54 2.09 -0.34 16.51
C ALA A 54 2.26 0.94 17.34
N GLN A 55 2.65 0.82 18.61
CA GLN A 55 2.91 1.99 19.45
C GLN A 55 4.11 2.82 18.93
N GLU A 56 5.15 2.16 18.42
CA GLU A 56 6.37 2.79 17.91
C GLU A 56 6.13 3.54 16.59
N PHE A 57 5.43 2.91 15.63
CA PHE A 57 5.28 3.44 14.27
C PHE A 57 3.94 4.15 14.03
N ASP A 58 2.86 3.69 14.64
CA ASP A 58 1.51 4.26 14.48
C ASP A 58 1.13 5.19 15.66
N GLY A 59 1.92 5.17 16.74
CA GLY A 59 1.68 6.00 17.93
C GLY A 59 0.54 5.52 18.83
N VAL A 60 -0.06 4.36 18.54
CA VAL A 60 -1.22 3.83 19.26
C VAL A 60 -1.01 2.38 19.70
N LEU A 61 -1.61 2.02 20.84
CA LEU A 61 -1.64 0.65 21.35
C LEU A 61 -3.06 0.10 21.20
N PRO A 62 -3.38 -0.64 20.12
CA PRO A 62 -4.71 -1.21 19.96
C PRO A 62 -4.99 -2.28 21.02
N SER A 63 -6.25 -2.44 21.40
CA SER A 63 -6.67 -3.45 22.38
C SER A 63 -6.57 -4.89 21.86
N SER A 64 -6.60 -5.08 20.55
CA SER A 64 -6.42 -6.37 19.88
C SER A 64 -5.88 -6.17 18.47
N ILE A 65 -5.09 -7.12 17.98
CA ILE A 65 -4.62 -7.11 16.58
C ILE A 65 -5.78 -7.31 15.62
N ARG A 66 -6.70 -8.24 15.93
CA ARG A 66 -7.89 -8.47 15.12
C ARG A 66 -8.94 -7.41 15.41
N VAL A 67 -9.49 -6.80 14.36
CA VAL A 67 -10.61 -5.87 14.47
C VAL A 67 -11.86 -6.63 14.95
N PRO A 68 -12.54 -6.19 16.02
CA PRO A 68 -13.77 -6.81 16.48
C PRO A 68 -14.89 -6.68 15.44
N GLN A 69 -15.75 -7.72 15.32
CA GLN A 69 -16.88 -7.69 14.38
C GLN A 69 -17.82 -6.51 14.62
N SER A 70 -18.07 -6.17 15.89
CA SER A 70 -18.90 -5.03 16.26
C SER A 70 -18.37 -3.68 15.74
N ALA A 71 -17.05 -3.51 15.67
CA ALA A 71 -16.44 -2.31 15.09
C ALA A 71 -16.66 -2.24 13.58
N LEU A 72 -16.59 -3.38 12.88
CA LEU A 72 -16.88 -3.48 11.45
C LEU A 72 -18.35 -3.15 11.16
N ASP A 73 -19.28 -3.72 11.93
CA ASP A 73 -20.71 -3.49 11.77
C ASP A 73 -21.06 -2.02 12.02
N SER A 74 -20.47 -1.42 13.06
CA SER A 74 -20.64 0.00 13.39
C SER A 74 -20.10 0.90 12.26
N ALA A 75 -18.91 0.61 11.73
CA ALA A 75 -18.33 1.37 10.63
C ALA A 75 -19.19 1.30 9.37
N LEU A 76 -19.75 0.12 9.05
CA LEU A 76 -20.66 -0.03 7.91
C LEU A 76 -21.98 0.73 8.11
N ALA A 77 -22.54 0.71 9.32
CA ALA A 77 -23.77 1.43 9.64
C ALA A 77 -23.62 2.96 9.59
N GLN A 78 -22.43 3.47 9.91
CA GLN A 78 -22.13 4.91 9.93
C GLN A 78 -21.64 5.45 8.58
N LEU A 79 -21.40 4.58 7.60
CA LEU A 79 -20.92 4.97 6.27
C LEU A 79 -21.98 5.79 5.52
N ASP A 80 -21.55 6.88 4.88
CA ASP A 80 -22.44 7.67 4.01
C ASP A 80 -23.08 6.77 2.93
N PRO A 81 -24.43 6.75 2.82
CA PRO A 81 -25.13 5.89 1.86
C PRO A 81 -24.66 6.07 0.41
N LYS A 82 -24.28 7.28 -0.02
CA LYS A 82 -23.78 7.53 -1.38
C LYS A 82 -22.41 6.90 -1.59
N ILE A 83 -21.53 6.95 -0.59
CA ILE A 83 -20.22 6.30 -0.64
C ILE A 83 -20.40 4.77 -0.68
N ARG A 84 -21.30 4.23 0.16
CA ARG A 84 -21.61 2.80 0.17
C ARG A 84 -22.06 2.31 -1.20
N THR A 85 -23.04 2.97 -1.82
CA THR A 85 -23.52 2.60 -3.16
C THR A 85 -22.40 2.66 -4.20
N ALA A 86 -21.53 3.67 -4.15
CA ALA A 86 -20.41 3.77 -5.07
C ALA A 86 -19.41 2.59 -4.93
N LEU A 87 -19.10 2.20 -3.69
CA LEU A 87 -18.23 1.06 -3.39
C LEU A 87 -18.84 -0.27 -3.84
N GLU A 88 -20.14 -0.49 -3.58
CA GLU A 88 -20.86 -1.70 -3.97
C GLU A 88 -20.90 -1.87 -5.50
N VAL A 89 -21.12 -0.77 -6.26
CA VAL A 89 -21.05 -0.79 -7.73
C VAL A 89 -19.64 -1.10 -8.22
N SER A 90 -18.61 -0.51 -7.60
CA SER A 90 -17.21 -0.78 -7.93
C SER A 90 -16.87 -2.25 -7.72
N ALA A 91 -17.24 -2.80 -6.55
CA ALA A 91 -17.04 -4.21 -6.21
C ALA A 91 -17.70 -5.13 -7.24
N ALA A 92 -18.99 -4.90 -7.57
CA ALA A 92 -19.71 -5.71 -8.55
C ALA A 92 -19.03 -5.72 -9.93
N ARG A 93 -18.50 -4.58 -10.38
CA ARG A 93 -17.79 -4.47 -11.67
C ARG A 93 -16.45 -5.21 -11.65
N ILE A 94 -15.70 -5.10 -10.56
CA ILE A 94 -14.41 -5.81 -10.38
C ILE A 94 -14.66 -7.32 -10.37
N THR A 95 -15.63 -7.78 -9.59
CA THR A 95 -16.00 -9.20 -9.49
C THR A 95 -16.41 -9.79 -10.83
N LYS A 96 -17.12 -9.03 -11.68
CA LYS A 96 -17.55 -9.49 -13.01
C LYS A 96 -16.40 -9.92 -13.93
N VAL A 97 -15.21 -9.34 -13.78
CA VAL A 97 -14.08 -9.56 -14.71
C VAL A 97 -12.91 -10.34 -14.10
N HIS A 98 -12.93 -10.59 -12.79
CA HIS A 98 -11.87 -11.33 -12.08
C HIS A 98 -12.36 -12.66 -11.46
N ASN A 99 -13.66 -12.98 -11.58
CA ASN A 99 -14.21 -14.30 -11.30
C ASN A 99 -14.16 -15.18 -12.55
#